data_AF-A0A0C9YR46-F1
#
_entry.id   AF-A0A0C9YR46-F1
#
_cell.length_a   1.000
_cell.length_b   1.000
_cell.length_c   1.000
_cell.angle_alpha   90.00
_cell.angle_beta   90.00
_cell.angle_gamma   90.00
#
_symmetry.space_group_name_H-M   'P 1'
#
loop_
_entity.id
_entity.type
_entity.pdbx_description
1 polymer ?
#
loop_
_entity_poly.entity_id
_entity_poly.type
_entity_poly.pdbx_seq_one_letter_code
_entity_poly.pdbx_strand_id
1 'polypeptide(L)'
;EVERFKDDVQDRPGKAVREKQVTTCNDNWTAVKAVEENQIQVFEQTGIFVMACCHSFVECITEMRQSGELMKYGLVAVNHLLDVCGQDQAVGHDVGCVPKKTITSSSLGKEAQEKQLKVVVNTFH
;
A
#
# COMPACT_ATOMS: atom_id res chain seq x y z
N GLU A 1 10.63 -11.58 -5.27
CA GLU A 1 9.39 -11.47 -4.45
C GLU A 1 8.54 -10.27 -4.85
N VAL A 2 9.05 -9.03 -4.76
CA VAL A 2 8.32 -7.79 -5.18
C VAL A 2 7.76 -7.87 -6.60
N GLU A 3 8.53 -8.44 -7.53
CA GLU A 3 8.18 -8.58 -8.94
C GLU A 3 6.93 -9.44 -9.19
N ARG A 4 6.57 -10.31 -8.23
CA ARG A 4 5.34 -11.12 -8.28
C ARG A 4 4.09 -10.24 -8.34
N PHE A 5 4.15 -9.08 -7.71
CA PHE A 5 3.02 -8.16 -7.57
C PHE A 5 3.01 -7.07 -8.65
N LYS A 6 3.78 -7.26 -9.73
CA LYS A 6 3.87 -6.29 -10.83
C LYS A 6 2.52 -5.99 -11.47
N ASP A 7 1.73 -7.02 -11.72
CA ASP A 7 0.42 -6.88 -12.38
C ASP A 7 -0.71 -6.55 -11.38
N ASP A 8 -0.43 -6.62 -10.08
CA ASP A 8 -1.38 -6.35 -9.00
C ASP A 8 -1.48 -4.87 -8.64
N VAL A 9 -0.58 -4.04 -9.16
CA VAL A 9 -0.55 -2.60 -8.92
C VAL A 9 -0.79 -1.87 -10.25
N GLN A 10 -1.78 -0.98 -10.26
CA GLN A 10 -1.99 -0.11 -11.41
C GLN A 10 -1.09 1.10 -11.28
N ASP A 11 -0.31 1.37 -12.32
CA ASP A 11 0.40 2.62 -12.47
C ASP A 11 -0.60 3.78 -12.45
N ARG A 12 -0.28 4.89 -11.75
CA ARG A 12 -1.19 6.03 -11.71
C ARG A 12 -1.42 6.52 -13.15
N PRO A 13 -2.66 6.56 -13.66
CA PRO A 13 -2.88 7.18 -14.96
C PRO A 13 -2.62 8.67 -14.82
N GLY A 14 -1.74 9.19 -15.69
CA GLY A 14 -1.63 10.62 -15.93
C GLY A 14 -2.99 11.19 -16.31
N LYS A 15 -3.39 12.28 -15.65
CA LYS A 15 -4.57 13.13 -15.87
C LYS A 15 -5.39 12.85 -17.15
N ALA A 16 -6.63 12.37 -16.97
CA ALA A 16 -7.91 12.69 -17.66
C ALA A 16 -8.84 11.45 -17.51
N VAL A 17 -10.13 11.50 -17.20
CA VAL A 17 -11.24 12.35 -17.67
C VAL A 17 -12.26 12.50 -16.52
N ARG A 18 -12.87 13.68 -16.40
CA ARG A 18 -13.98 13.96 -15.46
C ARG A 18 -15.27 13.28 -15.96
N GLU A 19 -15.64 12.17 -15.35
CA GLU A 19 -17.04 11.75 -15.25
C GLU A 19 -17.40 11.68 -13.76
N LYS A 20 -18.66 12.03 -13.43
CA LYS A 20 -19.17 12.21 -12.05
C LYS A 20 -18.86 11.00 -11.16
N GLN A 21 -17.68 10.99 -10.55
CA GLN A 21 -17.23 9.92 -9.68
C GLN A 21 -17.50 10.32 -8.23
N VAL A 22 -18.12 9.40 -7.51
CA VAL A 22 -18.17 9.38 -6.04
C VAL A 22 -16.79 9.75 -5.53
N THR A 23 -16.68 10.83 -4.76
CA THR A 23 -15.40 11.24 -4.16
C THR A 23 -14.89 10.09 -3.30
N THR A 24 -13.78 9.48 -3.71
CA THR A 24 -13.16 8.44 -2.90
C THR A 24 -12.45 9.08 -1.71
N CYS A 25 -12.22 8.30 -0.65
CA CYS A 25 -11.52 8.82 0.54
C CYS A 25 -10.13 9.39 0.19
N ASN A 26 -9.53 8.89 -0.89
CA ASN A 26 -8.27 9.36 -1.44
C ASN A 26 -8.35 10.75 -2.09
N ASP A 27 -9.46 11.08 -2.76
CA ASP A 27 -9.65 12.37 -3.42
C ASP A 27 -9.75 13.50 -2.39
N ASN A 28 -10.46 13.24 -1.29
CA ASN A 28 -10.57 14.18 -0.17
C ASN A 28 -9.23 14.40 0.55
N TRP A 29 -8.40 13.36 0.68
CA TRP A 29 -7.08 13.46 1.31
C TRP A 29 -6.04 14.15 0.42
N THR A 30 -6.05 13.86 -0.88
CA THR A 30 -5.09 14.43 -1.86
C THR A 30 -5.20 15.95 -1.95
N ALA A 31 -6.40 16.51 -1.75
CA ALA A 31 -6.62 17.96 -1.72
C ALA A 31 -5.89 18.69 -0.58
N VAL A 32 -5.43 17.97 0.46
CA VAL A 32 -4.79 18.54 1.66
C VAL A 32 -3.26 18.57 1.58
N LYS A 33 -2.62 17.77 0.71
CA LYS A 33 -1.15 17.53 0.73
C LYS A 33 -0.34 18.09 -0.46
N ALA A 34 -0.82 19.13 -1.15
CA ALA A 34 -0.08 19.69 -2.29
C ALA A 34 1.12 20.57 -1.85
N VAL A 35 2.27 19.94 -1.56
CA VAL A 35 3.60 20.58 -1.61
C VAL A 35 4.59 19.56 -2.22
N GLU A 36 5.24 19.95 -3.31
CA GLU A 36 6.23 19.13 -4.02
C GLU A 36 7.65 19.37 -3.49
N GLU A 37 8.40 18.29 -3.26
CA GLU A 37 9.85 18.33 -3.11
C GLU A 37 10.53 17.67 -4.32
N ASN A 38 11.48 18.41 -4.89
CA ASN A 38 12.22 18.06 -6.08
C ASN A 38 13.52 17.35 -5.66
N GLN A 39 13.63 16.03 -5.85
CA GLN A 39 14.86 15.29 -5.51
C GLN A 39 15.40 14.48 -6.70
N ILE A 40 16.71 14.64 -6.92
CA ILE A 40 17.51 14.09 -8.02
C ILE A 40 17.83 12.62 -7.72
N GLN A 41 17.40 11.69 -8.60
CA GLN A 41 17.53 10.25 -8.42
C GLN A 41 18.79 9.70 -9.13
N VAL A 42 19.76 9.19 -8.36
CA VAL A 42 21.00 8.56 -8.88
C VAL A 42 21.14 7.08 -8.42
N PHE A 43 20.25 6.58 -7.57
CA PHE A 43 20.36 5.23 -6.98
C PHE A 43 19.25 4.28 -7.44
N GLU A 44 19.61 3.02 -7.70
CA GLU A 44 18.68 1.93 -8.03
C GLU A 44 17.74 1.60 -6.86
N GLN A 45 18.24 1.72 -5.64
CA GLN A 45 17.44 1.72 -4.42
C GLN A 45 16.94 3.14 -4.13
N THR A 46 15.62 3.28 -4.03
CA THR A 46 14.96 4.58 -3.79
C THR A 46 14.53 4.78 -2.35
N GLY A 47 14.50 3.72 -1.54
CA GLY A 47 14.09 3.80 -0.14
C GLY A 47 13.89 2.45 0.53
N ILE A 48 13.17 2.47 1.64
CA ILE A 48 12.73 1.29 2.39
C ILE A 48 11.23 1.37 2.68
N PHE A 49 10.54 0.25 2.59
CA PHE A 49 9.19 0.06 3.09
C PHE A 49 9.26 -0.70 4.41
N VAL A 50 8.56 -0.22 5.44
CA VAL A 50 8.55 -0.84 6.77
C VAL A 50 7.11 -1.09 7.21
N MET A 51 6.82 -2.31 7.64
CA MET A 51 5.62 -2.67 8.39
C MET A 51 6.01 -2.86 9.84
N ALA A 52 5.33 -2.16 10.74
CA ALA A 52 5.61 -2.21 12.17
C ALA A 52 4.32 -2.36 12.97
N CYS A 53 4.42 -3.06 14.09
CA CYS A 53 3.37 -3.18 15.08
C CYS A 53 3.28 -1.90 15.93
N CYS A 54 2.10 -1.63 16.49
CA CYS A 54 1.92 -0.56 17.49
C CYS A 54 2.81 -0.72 18.73
N HIS A 55 3.38 -1.90 18.96
CA HIS A 55 4.31 -2.19 20.04
C HIS A 55 5.78 -1.87 19.71
N SER A 56 6.02 -1.08 18.66
CA SER A 56 7.37 -0.68 18.19
C SER A 56 8.25 -1.84 17.71
N PHE A 57 7.64 -2.97 17.35
CA PHE A 57 8.31 -4.07 16.67
C PHE A 57 8.22 -3.88 15.16
N VAL A 58 9.34 -4.06 14.46
CA VAL A 58 9.34 -4.11 13.01
C VAL A 58 8.97 -5.52 12.58
N GLU A 59 7.84 -5.65 11.88
CA GLU A 59 7.31 -6.92 11.38
C GLU A 59 7.87 -7.24 9.99
N CYS A 60 8.09 -6.23 9.14
CA CYS A 60 8.69 -6.42 7.81
C CYS A 60 9.51 -5.19 7.38
N ILE A 61 10.62 -5.41 6.70
CA ILE A 61 11.41 -4.39 6.01
C ILE A 61 11.64 -4.87 4.57
N THR A 62 11.40 -4.00 3.59
CA THR A 62 11.68 -4.31 2.19
C THR A 62 12.37 -3.14 1.51
N GLU A 63 13.47 -3.40 0.81
CA GLU A 63 14.14 -2.38 -0.01
C GLU A 63 13.30 -1.99 -1.21
N MET A 64 13.10 -0.70 -1.39
CA MET A 64 12.42 -0.17 -2.56
C MET A 64 13.42 0.09 -3.68
N ARG A 65 13.10 -0.45 -4.86
CA ARG A 65 13.81 -0.21 -6.11
C ARG A 65 13.02 0.80 -6.94
N GLN A 66 13.71 1.50 -7.81
CA GLN A 66 13.15 2.53 -8.69
C GLN A 66 12.16 1.92 -9.70
N SER A 67 10.92 1.65 -9.25
CA SER A 67 9.88 0.97 -10.02
C SER A 67 8.59 1.79 -10.17
N GLY A 68 8.52 3.00 -9.61
CA GLY A 68 7.36 3.89 -9.68
C GLY A 68 6.12 3.43 -8.90
N GLU A 69 6.02 2.14 -8.59
CA GLU A 69 4.80 1.51 -8.08
C GLU A 69 4.93 1.11 -6.61
N LEU A 70 4.58 2.06 -5.73
CA LEU A 70 4.77 1.94 -4.28
C LEU A 70 4.00 0.78 -3.61
N MET A 71 2.84 0.37 -4.14
CA MET A 71 2.06 -0.68 -3.45
C MET A 71 2.62 -2.09 -3.60
N LYS A 72 3.58 -2.36 -4.51
CA LYS A 72 4.15 -3.72 -4.64
C LYS A 72 4.80 -4.16 -3.33
N TYR A 73 5.50 -3.23 -2.69
CA TYR A 73 6.15 -3.42 -1.39
C TYR A 73 5.13 -3.65 -0.28
N GLY A 74 4.02 -2.92 -0.31
CA GLY A 74 2.90 -3.16 0.60
C GLY A 74 2.28 -4.55 0.43
N LEU A 75 2.13 -5.04 -0.81
CA LEU A 75 1.63 -6.39 -1.07
C LEU A 75 2.61 -7.48 -0.62
N VAL A 76 3.92 -7.27 -0.77
CA VAL A 76 4.94 -8.18 -0.20
C VAL A 76 4.80 -8.27 1.30
N ALA A 77 4.71 -7.14 2.00
CA ALA A 77 4.57 -7.12 3.44
C ALA A 77 3.25 -7.76 3.91
N VAL A 78 2.15 -7.54 3.19
CA VAL A 78 0.87 -8.22 3.46
C VAL A 78 0.98 -9.74 3.23
N ASN A 79 1.61 -10.19 2.15
CA ASN A 79 1.85 -11.61 1.91
C ASN A 79 2.65 -12.23 3.06
N HIS A 80 3.73 -11.56 3.48
CA HIS A 80 4.55 -12.01 4.61
C HIS A 80 3.74 -12.10 5.91
N LEU A 81 2.91 -11.10 6.20
CA LEU A 81 2.01 -11.11 7.37
C LEU A 81 1.02 -12.28 7.32
N LEU A 82 0.39 -12.53 6.17
CA LEU A 82 -0.55 -13.63 5.99
C LEU A 82 0.13 -15.01 6.14
N ASP A 83 1.36 -15.13 5.64
CA ASP A 83 2.17 -16.35 5.72
C ASP A 83 2.64 -16.65 7.16
N VAL A 84 3.12 -15.63 7.88
CA VAL A 84 3.73 -15.79 9.21
C VAL A 84 2.71 -15.73 10.34
N CYS A 85 1.82 -14.73 10.32
CA CYS A 85 0.88 -14.48 11.42
C CYS A 85 -0.50 -15.13 11.19
N GLY A 86 -0.86 -15.40 9.94
CA GLY A 86 -2.06 -16.17 9.62
C GLY A 86 -3.36 -15.37 9.71
N GLN A 87 -4.31 -15.88 10.49
CA GLN A 87 -5.70 -15.39 10.53
C GLN A 87 -5.86 -14.15 11.43
N ASP A 88 -6.94 -13.41 11.19
CA ASP A 88 -7.44 -12.32 12.05
C ASP A 88 -6.48 -11.15 12.26
N GLN A 89 -5.58 -10.92 11.29
CA GLN A 89 -4.63 -9.82 11.33
C GLN A 89 -5.26 -8.51 10.84
N ALA A 90 -4.64 -7.39 11.22
CA ALA A 90 -5.03 -6.06 10.76
C ALA A 90 -3.81 -5.25 10.31
N VAL A 91 -3.94 -4.53 9.19
CA VAL A 91 -2.91 -3.61 8.67
C VAL A 91 -3.45 -2.19 8.73
N GLY A 92 -2.72 -1.33 9.44
CA GLY A 92 -3.04 0.09 9.60
C GLY A 92 -2.49 0.95 8.45
N HIS A 93 -3.32 1.86 7.93
CA HIS A 93 -2.89 2.90 6.99
C HIS A 93 -3.58 4.24 7.29
N ASP A 94 -2.92 5.36 6.98
CA ASP A 94 -3.49 6.71 7.12
C ASP A 94 -4.76 6.90 6.30
N VAL A 95 -4.84 6.23 5.14
CA VAL A 95 -5.98 6.27 4.23
C VAL A 95 -6.27 4.85 3.76
N GLY A 96 -7.28 4.22 4.34
CA GLY A 96 -7.53 2.78 4.14
C GLY A 96 -8.20 2.39 2.82
N CYS A 97 -8.82 3.32 2.07
CA CYS A 97 -9.59 2.92 0.87
C CYS A 97 -8.70 2.42 -0.29
N VAL A 98 -7.54 3.04 -0.52
CA VAL A 98 -6.63 2.62 -1.59
C VAL A 98 -5.99 1.26 -1.25
N PRO A 99 -5.35 1.07 -0.08
CA PRO A 99 -4.77 -0.21 0.29
C PRO A 99 -5.79 -1.35 0.31
N LYS A 100 -7.00 -1.09 0.85
CA LYS A 100 -8.07 -2.09 0.86
C LYS A 100 -8.46 -2.52 -0.55
N LYS A 101 -8.65 -1.55 -1.46
CA LYS A 101 -8.99 -1.85 -2.85
C LYS A 101 -7.86 -2.64 -3.51
N THR A 102 -6.61 -2.20 -3.37
CA THR A 102 -5.44 -2.86 -3.95
C THR A 102 -5.29 -4.30 -3.47
N ILE A 103 -5.36 -4.55 -2.15
CA ILE A 103 -5.26 -5.90 -1.59
C ILE A 103 -6.39 -6.78 -2.13
N THR A 104 -7.62 -6.26 -2.13
CA THR A 104 -8.80 -7.03 -2.59
C THR A 104 -8.74 -7.36 -4.08
N SER A 105 -8.18 -6.47 -4.91
CA SER A 105 -8.04 -6.70 -6.36
C SER A 105 -6.76 -7.44 -6.76
N SER A 106 -5.82 -7.64 -5.84
CA SER A 106 -4.56 -8.33 -6.09
C SER A 106 -4.71 -9.85 -6.08
N SER A 107 -3.66 -10.55 -6.49
CA SER A 107 -3.52 -12.00 -6.31
C SER A 107 -3.71 -12.49 -4.86
N LEU A 108 -3.54 -11.61 -3.86
CA LEU A 108 -3.76 -11.93 -2.43
C LEU A 108 -5.22 -11.79 -2.00
N GLY A 109 -6.11 -11.24 -2.82
CA GLY A 109 -7.46 -10.84 -2.39
C GLY A 109 -8.27 -11.99 -1.78
N LYS A 110 -8.20 -13.18 -2.40
CA LYS A 110 -8.88 -14.38 -1.90
C LYS A 110 -8.30 -14.85 -0.56
N GLU A 111 -6.98 -14.96 -0.46
CA GLU A 111 -6.31 -15.41 0.75
C GLU A 111 -6.50 -14.42 1.91
N ALA A 112 -6.40 -13.13 1.63
CA ALA A 112 -6.66 -12.06 2.59
C ALA A 112 -8.11 -12.12 3.12
N GLN A 113 -9.08 -12.44 2.26
CA GLN A 113 -10.47 -12.64 2.68
C GLN A 113 -10.63 -13.89 3.54
N GLU A 114 -10.05 -15.02 3.13
CA GLU A 114 -10.12 -16.29 3.86
C GLU A 114 -9.47 -16.20 5.25
N LYS A 115 -8.36 -15.47 5.36
CA LYS A 115 -7.67 -15.18 6.62
C LYS A 115 -8.26 -14.00 7.40
N GLN A 116 -9.37 -13.42 6.93
CA GLN A 116 -10.08 -12.31 7.59
C GLN A 116 -9.21 -11.07 7.85
N LEU A 117 -8.29 -10.75 6.94
CA LEU A 117 -7.42 -9.58 7.02
C LEU A 117 -8.25 -8.28 7.05
N LYS A 118 -7.98 -7.42 8.03
CA LYS A 118 -8.65 -6.12 8.15
C LYS A 118 -7.70 -4.99 7.76
N VAL A 119 -8.12 -4.14 6.82
CA VAL A 119 -7.47 -2.83 6.61
C VAL A 119 -8.13 -1.83 7.54
N VAL A 120 -7.38 -1.33 8.50
CA VAL A 120 -7.85 -0.35 9.48
C VAL A 120 -7.26 1.01 9.16
N VAL A 121 -8.07 2.06 9.32
CA VAL A 121 -7.55 3.42 9.24
C VAL A 121 -7.03 3.78 10.60
N ASN A 122 -5.73 4.08 10.69
CA ASN A 122 -5.18 4.50 11.95
C ASN A 122 -5.67 5.93 12.26
N THR A 123 -6.34 6.13 13.40
CA THR A 123 -6.74 7.48 13.88
C THR A 123 -5.70 8.08 14.82
N PHE A 124 -4.56 7.41 15.04
CA PHE A 124 -3.47 7.98 15.83
C PHE A 124 -2.76 9.07 15.01
N HIS A 125 -3.27 10.30 15.16
CA HIS A 125 -2.53 11.55 14.99
C HIS A 125 -1.53 11.74 16.13
#